data_AF-A0A497FU95-F1
#
_entry.id   AF-A0A497FU95-F1
#
_cell.length_a   1.000
_cell.length_b   1.000
_cell.length_c   1.000
_cell.angle_alpha   90.00
_cell.angle_beta   90.00
_cell.angle_gamma   90.00
#
_symmetry.space_group_name_H-M   'P 1'
#
loop_
_entity.id
_entity.type
_entity.pdbx_description
1 polymer ?
#
loop_
_entity_poly.entity_id
_entity_poly.type
_entity_poly.pdbx_seq_one_letter_code
_entity_poly.pdbx_strand_id
1 'polypeptide(L)'
;MVLEKSRVGTESSIVAYFMSIALSSSPLPPLSTLIELGKLLGLKWIPDHPIRPSAVDSVLKRRGCSKDFIELYKEAWISTSTGSRENLNFLASRFLDDLREKVESTSWTAGFVLTAVVTVAILFPLVLNLIYAFTAPNAGIRVSVLSMLFVAIGSLITVLLIPQHLHLPLENRILAYALAPLALVAPLYFILHNITVALLITTIPSSLILFKHQKKLLESLKKGENILSVMCTTKDITLAGIRNPRKLLSREFWGFMRYALATLFILLKSGSEKYFDYVSKLSNFVKEYRRLFFSMRRRGLAILAACLFMTALAASMYAISYATLENLSELGYSLGGVMRRSGFEFPTRENLATIRTIIDFSLVTISASLALIAACFRDANPSYTLMYLPVFLLVSALMYNITLNYIAPQLIPKLKVYRL
;
A
#
# COMPACT_ATOMS: atom_id res chain seq x y z
N MET A 1 7.11 -25.28 6.16
CA MET A 1 7.53 -24.97 7.56
C MET A 1 8.07 -23.54 7.73
N VAL A 2 9.04 -23.06 6.94
CA VAL A 2 9.60 -21.69 7.09
C VAL A 2 8.58 -20.59 6.74
N LEU A 3 7.86 -20.72 5.62
CA LEU A 3 6.80 -19.78 5.21
C LEU A 3 5.64 -19.73 6.21
N GLU A 4 5.30 -20.87 6.81
CA GLU A 4 4.23 -20.99 7.80
C GLU A 4 4.63 -20.34 9.13
N LYS A 5 5.87 -20.52 9.59
CA LYS A 5 6.42 -19.81 10.76
C LYS A 5 6.51 -18.30 10.54
N SER A 6 6.92 -17.85 9.34
CA SER A 6 6.97 -16.42 9.00
C SER A 6 5.57 -15.78 9.00
N ARG A 7 4.57 -16.49 8.46
CA ARG A 7 3.17 -16.08 8.49
C ARG A 7 2.62 -16.01 9.91
N VAL A 8 2.90 -17.00 10.74
CA VAL A 8 2.48 -17.00 12.15
C VAL A 8 3.15 -15.85 12.91
N GLY A 9 4.42 -15.54 12.64
CA GLY A 9 5.13 -14.44 13.31
C GLY A 9 4.57 -13.06 12.96
N THR A 10 4.21 -12.83 11.69
CA THR A 10 3.58 -11.57 11.26
C THR A 10 2.16 -11.45 11.79
N GLU A 11 1.37 -12.53 11.71
CA GLU A 11 0.01 -12.58 12.24
C GLU A 11 -0.01 -12.40 13.76
N SER A 12 0.89 -13.05 14.50
CA SER A 12 0.94 -12.97 15.96
C SER A 12 1.40 -11.61 16.45
N SER A 13 2.30 -10.93 15.73
CA SER A 13 2.69 -9.56 16.06
C SER A 13 1.45 -8.66 15.97
N ILE A 14 0.74 -8.65 14.83
CA ILE A 14 -0.48 -7.86 14.64
C ILE A 14 -1.55 -8.19 15.70
N VAL A 15 -1.76 -9.48 15.97
CA VAL A 15 -2.74 -9.93 16.96
C VAL A 15 -2.35 -9.53 18.37
N ALA A 16 -1.05 -9.46 18.72
CA ALA A 16 -0.61 -9.02 20.04
C ALA A 16 -1.05 -7.60 20.36
N TYR A 17 -0.94 -6.67 19.41
CA TYR A 17 -1.43 -5.30 19.57
C TYR A 17 -2.93 -5.31 19.89
N PHE A 18 -3.72 -6.02 19.09
CA PHE A 18 -5.17 -6.04 19.25
C PHE A 18 -5.64 -6.81 20.49
N MET A 19 -4.91 -7.86 20.88
CA MET A 19 -5.21 -8.65 22.06
C MET A 19 -4.80 -7.95 23.36
N SER A 20 -3.71 -7.18 23.40
CA SER A 20 -3.33 -6.43 24.60
C SER A 20 -4.45 -5.53 25.12
N ILE A 21 -5.10 -4.81 24.19
CA ILE A 21 -6.24 -3.93 24.47
C ILE A 21 -7.48 -4.75 24.85
N ALA A 22 -7.70 -5.88 24.20
CA ALA A 22 -8.80 -6.78 24.53
C ALA A 22 -8.66 -7.37 25.95
N LEU A 23 -7.43 -7.68 26.36
CA LEU A 23 -7.10 -8.30 27.64
C LEU A 23 -7.16 -7.28 28.78
N SER A 24 -6.69 -6.05 28.54
CA SER A 24 -6.79 -4.96 29.50
C SER A 24 -8.24 -4.55 29.76
N SER A 25 -9.10 -4.69 28.75
CA SER A 25 -10.52 -4.31 28.78
C SER A 25 -11.46 -5.48 29.06
N SER A 26 -10.96 -6.69 29.34
CA SER A 26 -11.80 -7.86 29.67
C SER A 26 -12.02 -7.97 31.18
N PRO A 27 -13.20 -8.41 31.64
CA PRO A 27 -13.46 -8.64 33.06
C PRO A 27 -12.92 -10.00 33.53
N LEU A 28 -12.71 -10.95 32.61
CA LEU A 28 -12.17 -12.28 32.91
C LEU A 28 -10.65 -12.23 33.20
N PRO A 29 -10.07 -13.27 33.83
CA PRO A 29 -8.63 -13.41 33.94
C PRO A 29 -7.97 -13.27 32.54
N PRO A 30 -6.87 -12.51 32.41
CA PRO A 30 -6.24 -12.25 31.11
C PRO A 30 -5.93 -13.53 30.33
N LEU A 31 -5.37 -14.55 30.97
CA LEU A 31 -5.05 -15.79 30.27
C LEU A 31 -6.30 -16.51 29.74
N SER A 32 -7.37 -16.56 30.52
CA SER A 32 -8.65 -17.17 30.12
C SER A 32 -9.29 -16.40 28.96
N THR A 33 -9.23 -15.07 29.02
CA THR A 33 -9.68 -14.19 27.92
C THR A 33 -8.89 -14.46 26.64
N LEU A 34 -7.56 -14.60 26.74
CA LEU A 34 -6.68 -14.87 25.60
C LEU A 34 -7.07 -16.18 24.90
N ILE A 35 -7.30 -17.24 25.69
CA ILE A 35 -7.71 -18.55 25.18
C ILE A 35 -9.11 -18.49 24.56
N GLU A 36 -10.07 -17.82 25.22
CA GLU A 36 -11.44 -17.72 24.71
C GLU A 36 -11.51 -16.89 23.42
N LEU A 37 -10.78 -15.77 23.34
CA LEU A 37 -10.62 -15.00 22.10
C LEU A 37 -9.93 -15.82 21.00
N GLY A 38 -8.91 -16.60 21.35
CA GLY A 38 -8.24 -17.52 20.42
C GLY A 38 -9.21 -18.51 19.79
N LYS A 39 -10.09 -19.12 20.60
CA LYS A 39 -11.13 -20.04 20.13
C LYS A 39 -12.20 -19.35 19.30
N LEU A 40 -12.72 -18.20 19.74
CA LEU A 40 -13.77 -17.44 19.04
C LEU A 40 -13.30 -16.92 17.68
N LEU A 41 -12.01 -16.55 17.57
CA LEU A 41 -11.44 -15.99 16.35
C LEU A 41 -10.82 -17.05 15.42
N GLY A 42 -10.65 -18.28 15.91
CA GLY A 42 -10.09 -19.41 15.17
C GLY A 42 -8.56 -19.40 15.08
N LEU A 43 -7.88 -18.80 16.05
CA LEU A 43 -6.42 -18.63 16.08
C LEU A 43 -5.73 -19.90 16.62
N LYS A 44 -5.50 -20.87 15.73
CA LYS A 44 -4.95 -22.21 16.07
C LYS A 44 -3.55 -22.19 16.70
N TRP A 45 -2.79 -21.12 16.52
CA TRP A 45 -1.43 -21.00 17.04
C TRP A 45 -1.39 -20.64 18.53
N ILE A 46 -2.48 -20.07 19.07
CA ILE A 46 -2.64 -19.79 20.49
C ILE A 46 -2.77 -21.13 21.25
N PRO A 47 -2.10 -21.30 22.40
CA PRO A 47 -2.24 -22.50 23.22
C PRO A 47 -3.67 -22.66 23.75
N ASP A 48 -4.25 -23.86 23.65
CA ASP A 48 -5.57 -24.17 24.20
C ASP A 48 -5.60 -24.20 25.74
N HIS A 49 -4.43 -24.30 26.36
CA HIS A 49 -4.23 -24.37 27.80
C HIS A 49 -3.12 -23.42 28.26
N PRO A 50 -3.18 -22.94 29.53
CA PRO A 50 -2.12 -22.15 30.15
C PRO A 50 -0.76 -22.85 30.06
N ILE A 51 0.26 -22.17 29.54
CA ILE A 51 1.65 -22.65 29.52
C ILE A 51 2.43 -21.99 30.65
N ARG A 52 3.17 -22.79 31.42
CA ARG A 52 4.03 -22.28 32.50
C ARG A 52 5.07 -21.28 31.98
N PRO A 53 5.43 -20.23 32.75
CA PRO A 53 6.37 -19.18 32.33
C PRO A 53 7.69 -19.70 31.76
N SER A 54 8.24 -20.76 32.36
CA SER A 54 9.51 -21.39 31.96
C SER A 54 9.48 -22.05 30.58
N ALA A 55 8.30 -22.41 30.07
CA ALA A 55 8.12 -23.05 28.77
C ALA A 55 7.57 -22.08 27.70
N VAL A 56 7.22 -20.85 28.05
CA VAL A 56 6.64 -19.86 27.12
C VAL A 56 7.58 -19.60 25.95
N ASP A 57 8.85 -19.30 26.24
CA ASP A 57 9.84 -18.98 25.21
C ASP A 57 10.12 -20.16 24.28
N SER A 58 10.20 -21.38 24.81
CA SER A 58 10.50 -22.56 23.99
C SER A 58 9.29 -22.99 23.14
N VAL A 59 8.07 -22.96 23.69
CA VAL A 59 6.86 -23.40 22.99
C VAL A 59 6.39 -22.37 21.97
N LEU A 60 6.33 -21.08 22.33
CA LEU A 60 5.85 -20.04 21.41
C LEU A 60 6.86 -19.73 20.30
N LYS A 61 8.18 -19.76 20.57
CA LYS A 61 9.19 -19.64 19.50
C LYS A 61 9.16 -20.84 18.55
N ARG A 62 8.94 -22.07 19.04
CA ARG A 62 8.77 -23.26 18.18
C ARG A 62 7.56 -23.13 17.25
N ARG A 63 6.47 -22.52 17.74
CA ARG A 63 5.26 -22.21 16.94
C ARG A 63 5.45 -21.02 15.99
N GLY A 64 6.57 -20.30 16.05
CA GLY A 64 6.87 -19.16 15.19
C GLY A 64 6.22 -17.84 15.63
N CYS A 65 5.79 -17.74 16.89
CA CYS A 65 5.21 -16.50 17.41
C CYS A 65 6.26 -15.37 17.51
N SER A 66 5.81 -14.13 17.32
CA SER A 66 6.60 -12.91 17.45
C SER A 66 7.01 -12.63 18.90
N LYS A 67 8.07 -11.82 19.04
CA LYS A 67 8.54 -11.33 20.36
C LYS A 67 7.43 -10.58 21.10
N ASP A 68 6.71 -9.70 20.39
CA ASP A 68 5.60 -8.91 20.96
C ASP A 68 4.49 -9.79 21.55
N PHE A 69 4.16 -10.92 20.89
CA PHE A 69 3.16 -11.85 21.41
C PHE A 69 3.67 -12.62 22.62
N ILE A 70 4.95 -13.01 22.61
CA ILE A 70 5.58 -13.68 23.75
C ILE A 70 5.59 -12.75 24.98
N GLU A 71 5.92 -11.48 24.79
CA GLU A 71 5.87 -10.45 25.84
C GLU A 71 4.44 -10.29 26.36
N LEU A 72 3.45 -10.15 25.47
CA LEU A 72 2.04 -10.08 25.84
C LEU A 72 1.60 -11.30 26.67
N TYR A 73 2.01 -12.51 26.27
CA TYR A 73 1.65 -13.74 26.98
C TYR A 73 2.25 -13.78 28.39
N LYS A 74 3.50 -13.34 28.55
CA LYS A 74 4.16 -13.24 29.85
C LYS A 74 3.46 -12.23 30.75
N GLU A 75 3.13 -11.05 30.23
CA GLU A 75 2.41 -10.03 31.00
C GLU A 75 0.98 -10.46 31.34
N ALA A 76 0.30 -11.19 30.44
CA ALA A 76 -1.00 -11.79 30.73
C ALA A 76 -0.91 -12.84 31.83
N TRP A 77 0.18 -13.62 31.88
CA TRP A 77 0.43 -14.58 32.94
C TRP A 77 0.64 -13.88 34.28
N ILE A 78 1.55 -12.90 34.33
CA ILE A 78 1.83 -12.11 35.54
C ILE A 78 0.56 -11.46 36.05
N SER A 79 -0.19 -10.79 35.17
CA SER A 79 -1.45 -10.13 35.54
C SER A 79 -2.53 -11.10 36.03
N THR A 80 -2.52 -12.35 35.55
CA THR A 80 -3.42 -13.40 36.05
C THR A 80 -3.01 -13.86 37.45
N SER A 81 -1.70 -13.95 37.72
CA SER A 81 -1.18 -14.38 39.03
C SER A 81 -1.25 -13.28 40.08
N THR A 82 -1.04 -12.02 39.72
CA THR A 82 -1.03 -10.88 40.65
C THR A 82 -2.41 -10.25 40.84
N GLY A 83 -3.36 -10.52 39.94
CA GLY A 83 -4.69 -9.88 39.94
C GLY A 83 -4.69 -8.41 39.52
N SER A 84 -3.52 -7.81 39.24
CA SER A 84 -3.40 -6.45 38.71
C SER A 84 -3.34 -6.45 37.19
N ARG A 85 -3.99 -5.46 36.56
CA ARG A 85 -3.96 -5.23 35.10
C ARG A 85 -3.13 -4.02 34.70
N GLU A 86 -2.39 -3.42 35.64
CA GLU A 86 -1.59 -2.22 35.38
C GLU A 86 -0.53 -2.46 34.30
N ASN A 87 0.17 -3.59 34.35
CA ASN A 87 1.14 -3.96 33.32
C ASN A 87 0.51 -4.10 31.93
N LEU A 88 -0.69 -4.69 31.83
CA LEU A 88 -1.40 -4.82 30.57
C LEU A 88 -1.90 -3.47 30.06
N ASN A 89 -2.30 -2.56 30.94
CA ASN A 89 -2.65 -1.19 30.56
C ASN A 89 -1.43 -0.44 30.03
N PHE A 90 -0.28 -0.55 30.71
CA PHE A 90 0.97 0.05 30.27
C PHE A 90 1.41 -0.48 28.90
N LEU A 91 1.34 -1.81 28.71
CA LEU A 91 1.70 -2.46 27.46
C LEU A 91 0.75 -2.07 26.31
N ALA A 92 -0.56 -1.96 26.58
CA ALA A 92 -1.53 -1.48 25.59
C ALA A 92 -1.29 0.00 25.21
N SER A 93 -0.96 0.87 26.17
CA SER A 93 -0.62 2.27 25.91
C SER A 93 0.67 2.40 25.11
N ARG A 94 1.75 1.70 25.52
CA ARG A 94 3.02 1.67 24.80
C ARG A 94 2.83 1.26 23.34
N PHE A 95 1.99 0.26 23.08
CA PHE A 95 1.68 -0.16 21.72
C PHE A 95 0.95 0.88 20.88
N LEU A 96 0.08 1.70 21.49
CA LEU A 96 -0.52 2.84 20.78
C LEU A 96 0.52 3.91 20.45
N ASP A 97 1.43 4.18 21.39
CA ASP A 97 2.51 5.16 21.20
C ASP A 97 3.48 4.71 20.10
N ASP A 98 3.89 3.43 20.10
CA ASP A 98 4.69 2.83 19.03
C ASP A 98 3.99 2.92 17.67
N LEU A 99 2.66 2.72 17.62
CA LEU A 99 1.88 2.87 16.39
C LEU A 99 1.83 4.34 15.94
N ARG A 100 1.70 5.29 16.87
CA ARG A 100 1.72 6.72 16.56
C ARG A 100 3.08 7.13 15.98
N GLU A 101 4.18 6.70 16.59
CA GLU A 101 5.54 6.94 16.10
C GLU A 101 5.75 6.32 14.71
N LYS A 102 5.29 5.08 14.49
CA LYS A 102 5.31 4.43 13.16
C LYS A 102 4.52 5.23 12.11
N VAL A 103 3.36 5.77 12.45
CA VAL A 103 2.54 6.59 11.53
C VAL A 103 3.21 7.95 11.24
N GLU A 104 3.94 8.52 12.20
CA GLU A 104 4.70 9.76 12.01
C GLU A 104 5.94 9.56 11.15
N SER A 105 6.75 8.55 11.46
CA SER A 105 7.92 8.16 10.66
C SER A 105 7.56 7.76 9.23
N THR A 106 6.38 7.18 9.00
CA THR A 106 5.88 6.83 7.65
C THR A 106 5.84 8.05 6.71
N SER A 107 5.61 9.26 7.22
CA SER A 107 5.61 10.47 6.39
C SER A 107 7.01 10.86 5.90
N TRP A 108 8.02 10.68 6.76
CA TRP A 108 9.41 10.94 6.42
C TRP A 108 9.94 9.92 5.42
N THR A 109 9.65 8.63 5.65
CA THR A 109 10.05 7.57 4.73
C THR A 109 9.37 7.72 3.37
N ALA A 110 8.11 8.17 3.32
CA ALA A 110 7.43 8.47 2.07
C ALA A 110 8.15 9.52 1.22
N GLY A 111 8.58 10.63 1.83
CA GLY A 111 9.30 11.69 1.12
C GLY A 111 10.63 11.21 0.55
N PHE A 112 11.41 10.47 1.35
CA PHE A 112 12.68 9.89 0.92
C PHE A 112 12.50 8.91 -0.24
N VAL A 113 11.56 7.98 -0.10
CA VAL A 113 11.32 6.95 -1.12
C VAL A 113 10.77 7.55 -2.40
N LEU A 114 9.87 8.53 -2.32
CA LEU A 114 9.38 9.26 -3.50
C LEU A 114 10.52 9.95 -4.24
N THR A 115 11.40 10.64 -3.51
CA THR A 115 12.55 11.34 -4.08
C THR A 115 13.52 10.37 -4.74
N ALA A 116 13.84 9.26 -4.06
CA ALA A 116 14.73 8.23 -4.60
C ALA A 116 14.15 7.59 -5.88
N VAL A 117 12.87 7.20 -5.85
CA VAL A 117 12.19 6.60 -7.01
C VAL A 117 12.13 7.57 -8.16
N VAL A 118 11.72 8.83 -7.95
CA VAL A 118 11.71 9.86 -9.01
C VAL A 118 13.09 10.08 -9.61
N THR A 119 14.12 10.21 -8.77
CA THR A 119 15.47 10.53 -9.25
C THR A 119 16.00 9.41 -10.14
N VAL A 120 15.82 8.17 -9.72
CA VAL A 120 16.24 6.98 -10.46
C VAL A 120 15.34 6.69 -11.67
N ALA A 121 14.04 7.00 -11.57
CA ALA A 121 13.05 6.70 -12.60
C ALA A 121 12.96 7.73 -13.72
N ILE A 122 13.17 9.00 -13.40
CA ILE A 122 12.89 10.13 -14.30
C ILE A 122 14.19 10.83 -14.66
N LEU A 123 14.97 11.29 -13.66
CA LEU A 123 16.14 12.14 -13.93
C LEU A 123 17.29 11.34 -14.56
N PHE A 124 17.71 10.24 -13.94
CA PHE A 124 18.83 9.44 -14.41
C PHE A 124 18.64 8.92 -15.85
N PRO A 125 17.48 8.33 -16.21
CA PRO A 125 17.30 7.77 -17.55
C PRO A 125 17.14 8.85 -18.60
N LEU A 126 16.52 9.97 -18.25
CA LEU A 126 16.32 11.07 -19.17
C LEU A 126 17.63 11.79 -19.51
N VAL A 127 18.47 12.07 -18.51
CA VAL A 127 19.81 12.66 -18.72
C VAL A 127 20.68 11.74 -19.56
N LEU A 128 20.73 10.44 -19.20
CA LEU A 128 21.54 9.49 -19.96
C LEU A 128 21.00 9.27 -21.37
N ASN A 129 19.67 9.20 -21.56
CA ASN A 129 19.08 9.09 -22.89
C ASN A 129 19.40 10.28 -23.77
N LEU A 130 19.37 11.51 -23.22
CA LEU A 130 19.78 12.70 -23.97
C LEU A 130 21.25 12.60 -24.38
N ILE A 131 22.16 12.19 -23.49
CA ILE A 131 23.59 12.03 -23.80
C ILE A 131 23.82 10.93 -24.85
N TYR A 132 23.20 9.76 -24.65
CA TYR A 132 23.36 8.61 -25.55
C TYR A 132 22.67 8.80 -26.89
N ALA A 133 21.64 9.64 -26.98
CA ALA A 133 21.00 9.96 -28.25
C ALA A 133 21.96 10.67 -29.24
N PHE A 134 22.99 11.36 -28.76
CA PHE A 134 23.99 12.03 -29.61
C PHE A 134 25.22 11.18 -29.93
N THR A 135 25.50 10.15 -29.13
CA THR A 135 26.76 9.39 -29.18
C THR A 135 26.58 7.92 -29.57
N ALA A 136 25.51 7.26 -29.08
CA ALA A 136 25.22 5.86 -29.35
C ALA A 136 23.73 5.56 -29.04
N PRO A 137 22.80 5.76 -29.99
CA PRO A 137 21.36 5.64 -29.73
C PRO A 137 20.94 4.26 -29.20
N ASN A 138 21.60 3.19 -29.64
CA ASN A 138 21.36 1.83 -29.16
C ASN A 138 21.78 1.61 -27.69
N ALA A 139 22.72 2.40 -27.17
CA ALA A 139 23.09 2.36 -25.75
C ALA A 139 22.02 3.03 -24.87
N GLY A 140 21.38 4.11 -25.36
CA GLY A 140 20.28 4.78 -24.66
C GLY A 140 19.07 3.85 -24.42
N ILE A 141 18.76 3.00 -25.40
CA ILE A 141 17.71 1.96 -25.26
C ILE A 141 18.00 1.04 -24.07
N ARG A 142 19.25 0.54 -23.95
CA ARG A 142 19.65 -0.37 -22.86
C ARG A 142 19.59 0.31 -21.50
N VAL A 143 20.01 1.57 -21.42
CA VAL A 143 19.93 2.38 -20.19
C VAL A 143 18.48 2.61 -19.77
N SER A 144 17.59 2.88 -20.72
CA SER A 144 16.16 3.01 -20.45
C SER A 144 15.58 1.74 -19.84
N VAL A 145 15.89 0.57 -20.41
CA VAL A 145 15.42 -0.72 -19.86
C VAL A 145 15.99 -0.98 -18.46
N LEU A 146 17.30 -0.72 -18.27
CA LEU A 146 17.94 -0.89 -16.96
C LEU A 146 17.31 0.01 -15.90
N SER A 147 16.97 1.25 -16.28
CA SER A 147 16.30 2.17 -15.37
C SER A 147 14.94 1.65 -14.94
N MET A 148 14.11 1.15 -15.87
CA MET A 148 12.79 0.58 -15.55
C MET A 148 12.91 -0.54 -14.50
N LEU A 149 13.94 -1.38 -14.60
CA LEU A 149 14.23 -2.42 -13.59
C LEU A 149 14.54 -1.81 -12.21
N PHE A 150 15.38 -0.78 -12.15
CA PHE A 150 15.67 -0.09 -10.89
C PHE A 150 14.43 0.57 -10.30
N VAL A 151 13.56 1.16 -11.12
CA VAL A 151 12.27 1.72 -10.65
C VAL A 151 11.39 0.62 -10.05
N ALA A 152 11.27 -0.52 -10.73
CA ALA A 152 10.50 -1.65 -10.25
C ALA A 152 11.04 -2.16 -8.89
N ILE A 153 12.35 -2.38 -8.79
CA ILE A 153 13.01 -2.83 -7.55
C ILE A 153 12.83 -1.79 -6.42
N GLY A 154 13.10 -0.51 -6.70
CA GLY A 154 12.94 0.57 -5.73
C GLY A 154 11.49 0.67 -5.23
N SER A 155 10.52 0.47 -6.11
CA SER A 155 9.11 0.45 -5.74
C SER A 155 8.73 -0.75 -4.88
N LEU A 156 9.38 -1.91 -5.04
CA LEU A 156 9.17 -3.08 -4.17
C LEU A 156 9.71 -2.88 -2.75
N ILE A 157 10.81 -2.13 -2.59
CA ILE A 157 11.34 -1.78 -1.27
C ILE A 157 10.32 -1.00 -0.44
N THR A 158 9.45 -0.21 -1.09
CA THR A 158 8.38 0.54 -0.39
C THR A 158 7.46 -0.35 0.42
N VAL A 159 7.21 -1.58 -0.06
CA VAL A 159 6.31 -2.55 0.57
C VAL A 159 6.85 -3.01 1.92
N LEU A 160 8.17 -3.07 2.07
CA LEU A 160 8.84 -3.51 3.29
C LEU A 160 8.83 -2.44 4.40
N LEU A 161 8.67 -1.17 4.04
CA LEU A 161 8.78 -0.03 4.94
C LEU A 161 7.47 0.30 5.67
N ILE A 162 6.35 -0.34 5.31
CA ILE A 162 5.02 0.03 5.79
C ILE A 162 4.61 -0.79 7.01
N PRO A 163 4.00 -0.16 8.03
CA PRO A 163 3.51 -0.86 9.21
C PRO A 163 2.38 -1.84 8.85
N GLN A 164 2.68 -3.13 8.97
CA GLN A 164 1.77 -4.23 8.64
C GLN A 164 0.45 -4.23 9.42
N HIS A 165 0.43 -3.57 10.59
CA HIS A 165 -0.72 -3.47 11.49
C HIS A 165 -1.86 -2.58 10.95
N LEU A 166 -1.59 -1.75 9.95
CA LEU A 166 -2.56 -0.82 9.35
C LEU A 166 -3.02 -1.26 7.96
N HIS A 167 -2.57 -2.44 7.51
CA HIS A 167 -2.93 -3.01 6.21
C HIS A 167 -4.43 -3.17 6.08
N LEU A 168 -5.01 -2.56 5.04
CA LEU A 168 -6.36 -2.90 4.63
C LEU A 168 -6.37 -4.35 4.12
N PRO A 169 -7.15 -5.27 4.69
CA PRO A 169 -7.16 -6.65 4.23
C PRO A 169 -7.73 -6.71 2.81
N LEU A 170 -7.27 -7.71 2.05
CA LEU A 170 -7.84 -8.03 0.75
C LEU A 170 -8.06 -9.54 0.69
N GLU A 171 -9.28 -9.94 0.35
CA GLU A 171 -9.59 -11.36 0.17
C GLU A 171 -9.00 -11.88 -1.16
N ASN A 172 -8.40 -13.07 -1.14
CA ASN A 172 -7.79 -13.68 -2.33
C ASN A 172 -8.77 -13.78 -3.51
N ARG A 173 -10.06 -14.01 -3.24
CA ARG A 173 -11.11 -14.06 -4.27
C ARG A 173 -11.27 -12.71 -4.97
N ILE A 174 -11.26 -11.62 -4.21
CA ILE A 174 -11.40 -10.27 -4.73
C ILE A 174 -10.14 -9.86 -5.49
N LEU A 175 -8.97 -10.25 -5.00
CA LEU A 175 -7.72 -10.07 -5.73
C LEU A 175 -7.75 -10.81 -7.08
N ALA A 176 -8.23 -12.05 -7.12
CA ALA A 176 -8.36 -12.80 -8.38
C ALA A 176 -9.33 -12.10 -9.36
N TYR A 177 -10.47 -11.60 -8.88
CA TYR A 177 -11.40 -10.82 -9.71
C TYR A 177 -10.80 -9.48 -10.18
N ALA A 178 -9.97 -8.84 -9.36
CA ALA A 178 -9.28 -7.61 -9.74
C ALA A 178 -8.14 -7.86 -10.74
N LEU A 179 -7.52 -9.04 -10.72
CA LEU A 179 -6.47 -9.43 -11.67
C LEU A 179 -7.03 -9.96 -12.99
N ALA A 180 -8.24 -10.54 -13.00
CA ALA A 180 -8.83 -11.14 -14.19
C ALA A 180 -8.88 -10.20 -15.43
N PRO A 181 -9.23 -8.90 -15.31
CA PRO A 181 -9.18 -7.97 -16.43
C PRO A 181 -7.79 -7.79 -17.07
N LEU A 182 -6.71 -7.99 -16.32
CA LEU A 182 -5.34 -7.85 -16.86
C LEU A 182 -4.98 -8.95 -17.87
N ALA A 183 -5.69 -10.09 -17.87
CA ALA A 183 -5.50 -11.12 -18.89
C ALA A 183 -5.82 -10.60 -20.31
N LEU A 184 -6.63 -9.55 -20.42
CA LEU A 184 -6.99 -8.90 -21.69
C LEU A 184 -5.92 -7.92 -22.19
N VAL A 185 -4.84 -7.64 -21.45
CA VAL A 185 -3.80 -6.69 -21.87
C VAL A 185 -3.10 -7.15 -23.15
N ALA A 186 -2.71 -8.43 -23.22
CA ALA A 186 -2.04 -9.00 -24.39
C ALA A 186 -2.89 -8.91 -25.67
N PRO A 187 -4.15 -9.39 -25.72
CA PRO A 187 -4.97 -9.27 -26.93
C PRO A 187 -5.28 -7.81 -27.29
N LEU A 188 -5.50 -6.93 -26.30
CA LEU A 188 -5.72 -5.51 -26.57
C LEU A 188 -4.47 -4.81 -27.11
N TYR A 189 -3.28 -5.19 -26.66
CA TYR A 189 -2.02 -4.67 -27.19
C TYR A 189 -1.84 -5.03 -28.67
N PHE A 190 -2.17 -6.27 -29.07
CA PHE A 190 -2.12 -6.70 -30.48
C PHE A 190 -3.08 -5.91 -31.38
N ILE A 191 -4.20 -5.42 -30.85
CA ILE A 191 -5.18 -4.64 -31.64
C ILE A 191 -4.78 -3.16 -31.67
N LEU A 192 -4.51 -2.57 -30.50
CA LEU A 192 -4.34 -1.12 -30.33
C LEU A 192 -2.92 -0.63 -30.60
N HIS A 193 -1.92 -1.53 -30.56
CA HIS A 193 -0.50 -1.21 -30.70
C HIS A 193 0.00 -0.14 -29.70
N ASN A 194 -0.73 0.07 -28.59
CA ASN A 194 -0.37 1.01 -27.54
C ASN A 194 -0.62 0.39 -26.16
N ILE A 195 0.46 0.14 -25.44
CA ILE A 195 0.42 -0.53 -24.13
C ILE A 195 -0.24 0.33 -23.05
N THR A 196 -0.08 1.66 -23.11
CA THR A 196 -0.69 2.57 -22.12
C THR A 196 -2.22 2.51 -22.19
N VAL A 197 -2.77 2.52 -23.41
CA VAL A 197 -4.22 2.48 -23.67
C VAL A 197 -4.78 1.10 -23.34
N ALA A 198 -4.09 0.02 -23.72
CA ALA A 198 -4.48 -1.35 -23.37
C ALA A 198 -4.54 -1.57 -21.85
N LEU A 199 -3.54 -1.08 -21.11
CA LEU A 199 -3.55 -1.14 -19.64
C LEU A 199 -4.62 -0.24 -19.03
N LEU A 200 -4.87 0.94 -19.58
CA LEU A 200 -5.93 1.84 -19.09
C LEU A 200 -7.30 1.14 -19.14
N ILE A 201 -7.66 0.55 -20.28
CA ILE A 201 -8.95 -0.10 -20.50
C ILE A 201 -9.13 -1.29 -19.54
N THR A 202 -8.08 -2.11 -19.39
CA THR A 202 -8.14 -3.31 -18.52
C THR A 202 -8.14 -2.99 -17.04
N THR A 203 -7.51 -1.89 -16.62
CA THR A 203 -7.39 -1.54 -15.19
C THR A 203 -8.61 -0.81 -14.63
N ILE A 204 -9.48 -0.23 -15.48
CA ILE A 204 -10.72 0.43 -15.03
C ILE A 204 -11.65 -0.54 -14.27
N PRO A 205 -12.02 -1.73 -14.80
CA PRO A 205 -12.82 -2.70 -14.06
C PRO A 205 -12.17 -3.15 -12.74
N SER A 206 -10.85 -3.39 -12.74
CA SER A 206 -10.09 -3.76 -11.55
C SER A 206 -10.20 -2.69 -10.46
N SER A 207 -10.08 -1.42 -10.84
CA SER A 207 -10.18 -0.29 -9.92
C SER A 207 -11.57 -0.18 -9.29
N LEU A 208 -12.63 -0.37 -10.08
CA LEU A 208 -14.01 -0.32 -9.57
C LEU A 208 -14.30 -1.43 -8.54
N ILE A 209 -13.80 -2.65 -8.77
CA ILE A 209 -13.96 -3.78 -7.84
C ILE A 209 -13.25 -3.46 -6.52
N LEU A 210 -11.99 -3.02 -6.59
CA LEU A 210 -11.19 -2.70 -5.41
C LEU A 210 -11.76 -1.51 -4.63
N PHE A 211 -12.24 -0.49 -5.32
CA PHE A 211 -12.87 0.68 -4.68
C PHE A 211 -14.15 0.29 -3.93
N LYS A 212 -15.02 -0.53 -4.53
CA LYS A 212 -16.22 -1.04 -3.85
C LYS A 212 -15.86 -1.87 -2.61
N HIS A 213 -14.83 -2.70 -2.69
CA HIS A 213 -14.37 -3.47 -1.55
C HIS A 213 -13.80 -2.59 -0.43
N GLN A 214 -12.94 -1.64 -0.77
CA GLN A 214 -12.37 -0.66 0.16
C GLN A 214 -13.48 0.13 0.88
N LYS A 215 -14.49 0.60 0.14
CA LYS A 215 -15.64 1.31 0.72
C LYS A 215 -16.39 0.45 1.74
N LYS A 216 -16.65 -0.81 1.42
CA LYS A 216 -17.29 -1.78 2.33
C LYS A 216 -16.49 -1.95 3.63
N LEU A 217 -15.16 -2.03 3.55
CA LEU A 217 -14.27 -2.15 4.71
C LEU A 217 -14.28 -0.88 5.57
N LEU A 218 -14.30 0.30 4.97
CA LEU A 218 -14.41 1.56 5.72
C LEU A 218 -15.78 1.69 6.41
N GLU A 219 -16.85 1.26 5.74
CA GLU A 219 -18.18 1.22 6.33
C GLU A 219 -18.26 0.23 7.51
N SER A 220 -17.61 -0.94 7.43
CA SER A 220 -17.60 -1.88 8.55
C SER A 220 -16.88 -1.33 9.78
N LEU A 221 -15.81 -0.51 9.59
CA LEU A 221 -15.17 0.18 10.71
C LEU A 221 -16.13 1.15 11.40
N LYS A 222 -16.83 1.98 10.61
CA LYS A 222 -17.82 2.94 11.12
C LYS A 222 -18.97 2.23 11.84
N LYS A 223 -19.48 1.13 11.27
CA LYS A 223 -20.53 0.32 11.90
C LYS A 223 -20.08 -0.23 13.25
N GLY A 224 -18.88 -0.82 13.32
CA GLY A 224 -18.38 -1.40 14.57
C GLY A 224 -18.15 -0.37 15.66
N GLU A 225 -17.70 0.83 15.32
CA GLU A 225 -17.55 1.92 16.30
C GLU A 225 -18.91 2.43 16.78
N ASN A 226 -19.88 2.57 15.88
CA ASN A 226 -21.24 2.93 16.27
C ASN A 226 -21.80 1.91 17.28
N ILE A 227 -21.60 0.60 17.02
CA ILE A 227 -21.96 -0.46 17.96
C ILE A 227 -21.29 -0.22 19.33
N LEU A 228 -19.97 -0.04 19.37
CA LEU A 228 -19.26 0.20 20.64
C LEU A 228 -19.74 1.47 21.35
N SER A 229 -20.03 2.54 20.61
CA SER A 229 -20.51 3.80 21.19
C SER A 229 -21.88 3.65 21.85
N VAL A 230 -22.79 2.87 21.26
CA VAL A 230 -24.09 2.57 21.86
C VAL A 230 -23.90 1.69 23.09
N MET A 231 -23.04 0.67 23.01
CA MET A 231 -22.78 -0.23 24.14
C MET A 231 -22.09 0.44 25.34
N CYS A 232 -21.52 1.65 25.18
CA CYS A 232 -21.08 2.46 26.32
C CYS A 232 -22.24 2.92 27.20
N THR A 233 -23.47 2.96 26.67
CA THR A 233 -24.65 3.50 27.36
C THR A 233 -25.66 2.43 27.77
N THR A 234 -25.64 1.27 27.11
CA THR A 234 -26.59 0.19 27.36
C THR A 234 -25.93 -1.19 27.28
N LYS A 235 -26.45 -2.14 28.04
CA LYS A 235 -26.11 -3.57 27.93
C LYS A 235 -26.94 -4.29 26.86
N ASP A 236 -28.00 -3.66 26.37
CA ASP A 236 -28.89 -4.27 25.39
C ASP A 236 -28.33 -4.12 23.96
N ILE A 237 -27.93 -5.26 23.41
CA ILE A 237 -27.35 -5.37 22.08
C ILE A 237 -28.36 -5.09 20.95
N THR A 238 -29.66 -5.20 21.24
CA THR A 238 -30.71 -4.93 20.25
C THR A 238 -30.80 -3.44 19.90
N LEU A 239 -30.51 -2.57 20.88
CA LEU A 239 -30.40 -1.12 20.68
C LEU A 239 -29.22 -0.73 19.79
N ALA A 240 -28.18 -1.56 19.72
CA ALA A 240 -27.09 -1.41 18.76
C ALA A 240 -27.43 -1.94 17.35
N GLY A 241 -28.69 -2.33 17.10
CA GLY A 241 -29.16 -2.83 15.80
C GLY A 241 -28.76 -4.28 15.51
N ILE A 242 -28.35 -5.03 16.53
CA ILE A 242 -27.91 -6.43 16.40
C ILE A 242 -28.92 -7.34 17.09
N ARG A 243 -29.65 -8.13 16.28
CA ARG A 243 -30.63 -9.12 16.80
C ARG A 243 -29.98 -10.38 17.37
N ASN A 244 -28.80 -10.75 16.88
CA ASN A 244 -28.10 -11.96 17.32
C ASN A 244 -26.67 -11.62 17.78
N PRO A 245 -26.31 -11.85 19.05
CA PRO A 245 -24.98 -11.53 19.59
C PRO A 245 -23.82 -12.17 18.82
N ARG A 246 -24.05 -13.35 18.21
CA ARG A 246 -23.03 -14.01 17.38
C ARG A 246 -22.64 -13.21 16.13
N LYS A 247 -23.47 -12.25 15.70
CA LYS A 247 -23.16 -11.36 14.58
C LYS A 247 -21.94 -10.47 14.87
N LEU A 248 -21.63 -10.19 16.13
CA LEU A 248 -20.40 -9.49 16.55
C LEU A 248 -19.13 -10.25 16.13
N LEU A 249 -19.20 -11.58 16.04
CA LEU A 249 -18.11 -12.46 15.65
C LEU A 249 -18.06 -12.72 14.13
N SER A 250 -18.94 -12.07 13.37
CA SER A 250 -19.01 -12.27 11.92
C SER A 250 -17.75 -11.78 11.22
N ARG A 251 -17.47 -12.38 10.05
CA ARG A 251 -16.36 -11.97 9.18
C ARG A 251 -16.60 -10.63 8.47
N GLU A 252 -17.74 -9.99 8.68
CA GLU A 252 -18.01 -8.64 8.16
C GLU A 252 -17.05 -7.61 8.77
N PHE A 253 -16.66 -7.82 10.03
CA PHE A 253 -15.70 -6.97 10.72
C PHE A 253 -14.28 -7.48 10.51
N TRP A 254 -13.36 -6.55 10.24
CA TRP A 254 -11.97 -6.85 9.93
C TRP A 254 -11.01 -6.15 10.88
N GLY A 255 -9.75 -6.60 10.86
CA GLY A 255 -8.66 -5.99 11.61
C GLY A 255 -9.00 -5.81 13.08
N PHE A 256 -8.66 -4.65 13.63
CA PHE A 256 -8.87 -4.31 15.04
C PHE A 256 -10.33 -4.45 15.50
N MET A 257 -11.28 -4.06 14.65
CA MET A 257 -12.70 -4.07 15.02
C MET A 257 -13.23 -5.48 15.26
N ARG A 258 -12.69 -6.48 14.58
CA ARG A 258 -13.06 -7.88 14.83
C ARG A 258 -12.68 -8.32 16.25
N TYR A 259 -11.50 -7.91 16.72
CA TYR A 259 -11.04 -8.21 18.08
C TYR A 259 -11.84 -7.43 19.11
N ALA A 260 -12.05 -6.12 18.88
CA ALA A 260 -12.83 -5.30 19.79
C ALA A 260 -14.27 -5.81 19.96
N LEU A 261 -14.94 -6.20 18.87
CA LEU A 261 -16.30 -6.76 18.94
C LEU A 261 -16.34 -8.17 19.56
N ALA A 262 -15.27 -8.97 19.41
CA ALA A 262 -15.14 -10.23 20.13
C ALA A 262 -14.93 -10.01 21.65
N THR A 263 -14.16 -9.01 22.05
CA THR A 263 -14.02 -8.60 23.46
C THR A 263 -15.34 -8.09 24.01
N LEU A 264 -16.09 -7.30 23.24
CA LEU A 264 -17.42 -6.84 23.58
C LEU A 264 -18.38 -8.03 23.80
N PHE A 265 -18.29 -9.07 22.97
CA PHE A 265 -19.07 -10.29 23.14
C PHE A 265 -18.76 -11.00 24.46
N ILE A 266 -17.47 -11.08 24.85
CA ILE A 266 -17.06 -11.64 26.16
C ILE A 266 -17.57 -10.75 27.30
N LEU A 267 -17.45 -9.43 27.18
CA LEU A 267 -17.95 -8.46 28.16
C LEU A 267 -19.45 -8.64 28.40
N LEU A 268 -20.24 -8.77 27.34
CA LEU A 268 -21.68 -9.01 27.44
C LEU A 268 -22.02 -10.34 28.11
N LYS A 269 -21.27 -11.40 27.78
CA LYS A 269 -21.46 -12.73 28.38
C LYS A 269 -21.10 -12.77 29.87
N SER A 270 -20.08 -12.00 30.26
CA SER A 270 -19.55 -12.01 31.63
C SER A 270 -20.43 -11.31 32.67
N GLY A 271 -21.29 -10.37 32.25
CA GLY A 271 -22.20 -9.66 33.16
C GLY A 271 -21.53 -8.77 34.23
N SER A 272 -20.24 -8.43 34.11
CA SER A 272 -19.49 -7.68 35.14
C SER A 272 -20.15 -6.37 35.59
N GLU A 273 -20.02 -6.03 36.88
CA GLU A 273 -20.47 -4.74 37.42
C GLU A 273 -19.74 -3.55 36.79
N LYS A 274 -18.44 -3.71 36.51
CA LYS A 274 -17.59 -2.69 35.85
C LYS A 274 -17.70 -2.70 34.31
N TYR A 275 -18.80 -3.24 33.78
CA TYR A 275 -19.03 -3.37 32.33
C TYR A 275 -18.80 -2.04 31.58
N PHE A 276 -19.41 -0.95 32.07
CA PHE A 276 -19.36 0.34 31.39
C PHE A 276 -17.93 0.91 31.35
N ASP A 277 -17.13 0.73 32.41
CA ASP A 277 -15.74 1.17 32.44
C ASP A 277 -14.90 0.43 31.38
N TYR A 278 -15.10 -0.88 31.27
CA TYR A 278 -14.38 -1.71 30.30
C TYR A 278 -14.78 -1.38 28.85
N VAL A 279 -16.07 -1.20 28.59
CA VAL A 279 -16.54 -0.82 27.25
C VAL A 279 -16.11 0.60 26.89
N SER A 280 -16.09 1.54 27.85
CA SER A 280 -15.59 2.90 27.65
C SER A 280 -14.10 2.91 27.31
N LYS A 281 -13.28 2.13 28.05
CA LYS A 281 -11.87 1.93 27.73
C LYS A 281 -11.70 1.39 26.30
N LEU A 282 -12.37 0.29 25.97
CA LEU A 282 -12.31 -0.31 24.64
C LEU A 282 -12.72 0.66 23.53
N SER A 283 -13.79 1.43 23.76
CA SER A 283 -14.29 2.46 22.84
C SER A 283 -13.25 3.57 22.61
N ASN A 284 -12.59 4.04 23.67
CA ASN A 284 -11.53 5.05 23.57
C ASN A 284 -10.33 4.52 22.75
N PHE A 285 -9.92 3.27 22.98
CA PHE A 285 -8.88 2.63 22.17
C PHE A 285 -9.26 2.53 20.69
N VAL A 286 -10.51 2.16 20.38
CA VAL A 286 -11.03 2.10 19.01
C VAL A 286 -11.06 3.47 18.34
N LYS A 287 -11.48 4.52 19.07
CA LYS A 287 -11.46 5.88 18.55
C LYS A 287 -10.05 6.35 18.23
N GLU A 288 -9.08 6.07 19.10
CA GLU A 288 -7.69 6.47 18.89
C GLU A 288 -7.06 5.70 17.71
N TYR A 289 -7.25 4.39 17.62
CA TYR A 289 -6.81 3.60 16.46
C TYR A 289 -7.42 4.12 15.15
N ARG A 290 -8.73 4.39 15.15
CA ARG A 290 -9.42 4.96 13.98
C ARG A 290 -8.83 6.31 13.59
N ARG A 291 -8.54 7.18 14.57
CA ARG A 291 -7.92 8.48 14.35
C ARG A 291 -6.54 8.33 13.70
N LEU A 292 -5.70 7.42 14.20
CA LEU A 292 -4.39 7.12 13.62
C LEU A 292 -4.51 6.61 12.18
N PHE A 293 -5.44 5.68 11.93
CA PHE A 293 -5.69 5.13 10.60
C PHE A 293 -6.14 6.20 9.60
N PHE A 294 -7.13 7.05 9.93
CA PHE A 294 -7.55 8.14 9.04
C PHE A 294 -6.51 9.24 8.91
N SER A 295 -5.71 9.49 9.95
CA SER A 295 -4.56 10.41 9.88
C SER A 295 -3.55 9.92 8.83
N MET A 296 -3.18 8.64 8.85
CA MET A 296 -2.33 8.03 7.83
C MET A 296 -2.96 8.18 6.43
N ARG A 297 -4.24 7.82 6.26
CA ARG A 297 -4.94 7.95 4.97
C ARG A 297 -4.94 9.39 4.44
N ARG A 298 -5.13 10.38 5.33
CA ARG A 298 -5.12 11.80 4.96
C ARG A 298 -3.73 12.25 4.49
N ARG A 299 -2.67 11.81 5.16
CA ARG A 299 -1.28 12.01 4.70
C ARG A 299 -1.01 11.29 3.38
N GLY A 300 -1.50 10.06 3.24
CA GLY A 300 -1.44 9.28 1.99
C GLY A 300 -2.14 9.96 0.81
N LEU A 301 -3.15 10.79 1.05
CA LEU A 301 -3.77 11.62 0.00
C LEU A 301 -2.81 12.69 -0.53
N ALA A 302 -2.04 13.34 0.36
CA ALA A 302 -1.02 14.30 -0.06
C ALA A 302 0.09 13.61 -0.87
N ILE A 303 0.51 12.41 -0.46
CA ILE A 303 1.49 11.59 -1.21
C ILE A 303 0.92 11.20 -2.57
N LEU A 304 -0.35 10.79 -2.65
CA LEU A 304 -1.01 10.48 -3.91
C LEU A 304 -1.03 11.70 -4.85
N ALA A 305 -1.34 12.90 -4.34
CA ALA A 305 -1.31 14.13 -5.13
C ALA A 305 0.12 14.44 -5.62
N ALA A 306 1.12 14.29 -4.77
CA ALA A 306 2.52 14.44 -5.15
C ALA A 306 2.92 13.43 -6.24
N CYS A 307 2.58 12.16 -6.09
CA CYS A 307 2.83 11.13 -7.10
C CYS A 307 2.16 11.46 -8.46
N LEU A 308 0.92 11.95 -8.45
CA LEU A 308 0.24 12.38 -9.69
C LEU A 308 0.96 13.55 -10.36
N PHE A 309 1.39 14.55 -9.57
CA PHE A 309 2.19 15.66 -10.08
C PHE A 309 3.52 15.18 -10.69
N MET A 310 4.22 14.28 -10.01
CA MET A 310 5.47 13.70 -10.53
C MET A 310 5.26 12.89 -11.81
N THR A 311 4.11 12.22 -11.94
CA THR A 311 3.74 11.48 -13.16
C THR A 311 3.51 12.44 -14.34
N ALA A 312 2.79 13.54 -14.10
CA ALA A 312 2.58 14.59 -15.08
C ALA A 312 3.90 15.23 -15.53
N LEU A 313 4.79 15.50 -14.58
CA LEU A 313 6.11 16.07 -14.84
C LEU A 313 6.97 15.10 -15.67
N ALA A 314 7.01 13.83 -15.29
CA ALA A 314 7.72 12.79 -16.05
C ALA A 314 7.24 12.71 -17.50
N ALA A 315 5.92 12.62 -17.71
CA ALA A 315 5.31 12.58 -19.03
C ALA A 315 5.67 13.80 -19.89
N SER A 316 5.68 14.98 -19.27
CA SER A 316 6.06 16.23 -19.94
C SER A 316 7.54 16.22 -20.34
N MET A 317 8.43 15.77 -19.44
CA MET A 317 9.87 15.70 -19.74
C MET A 317 10.16 14.71 -20.87
N TYR A 318 9.54 13.51 -20.87
CA TYR A 318 9.69 12.55 -21.96
C TYR A 318 9.12 13.06 -23.29
N ALA A 319 8.02 13.81 -23.27
CA ALA A 319 7.47 14.44 -24.47
C ALA A 319 8.42 15.50 -25.05
N ILE A 320 9.01 16.35 -24.20
CA ILE A 320 10.01 17.34 -24.62
C ILE A 320 11.24 16.64 -25.19
N SER A 321 11.75 15.59 -24.52
CA SER A 321 12.89 14.81 -25.02
C SER A 321 12.58 14.12 -26.36
N TYR A 322 11.35 13.68 -26.58
CA TYR A 322 10.97 13.11 -27.88
C TYR A 322 10.93 14.18 -28.97
N ALA A 323 10.32 15.34 -28.69
CA ALA A 323 10.24 16.45 -29.64
C ALA A 323 11.62 17.02 -30.02
N THR A 324 12.57 17.08 -29.08
CA THR A 324 13.96 17.47 -29.39
C THR A 324 14.60 16.46 -30.35
N LEU A 325 14.43 15.16 -30.11
CA LEU A 325 14.98 14.11 -30.96
C LEU A 325 14.35 14.08 -32.35
N GLU A 326 13.05 14.35 -32.45
CA GLU A 326 12.33 14.46 -33.72
C GLU A 326 12.90 15.62 -34.56
N ASN A 327 13.00 16.82 -34.00
CA ASN A 327 13.60 17.98 -34.68
C ASN A 327 15.07 17.76 -35.09
N LEU A 328 15.85 17.04 -34.27
CA LEU A 328 17.25 16.71 -34.58
C LEU A 328 17.38 15.67 -35.69
N SER A 329 16.45 14.71 -35.77
CA SER A 329 16.43 13.72 -36.85
C SER A 329 16.20 14.38 -38.23
N GLU A 330 15.38 15.44 -38.27
CA GLU A 330 15.14 16.22 -39.49
C GLU A 330 16.41 16.95 -39.96
N LEU A 331 17.22 17.45 -39.03
CA LEU A 331 18.52 18.07 -39.33
C LEU A 331 19.57 17.06 -39.78
N GLY A 332 19.59 15.87 -39.16
CA GLY A 332 20.50 14.78 -39.52
C GLY A 332 20.35 14.32 -40.97
N TYR A 333 19.15 14.45 -41.55
CA TYR A 333 18.91 14.18 -42.97
C TYR A 333 19.62 15.18 -43.91
N SER A 334 19.79 16.44 -43.47
CA SER A 334 20.44 17.51 -44.25
C SER A 334 21.96 17.59 -44.08
N LEU A 335 22.48 17.22 -42.91
CA LEU A 335 23.90 17.40 -42.51
C LEU A 335 24.65 16.08 -42.26
N GLY A 336 24.00 14.93 -42.47
CA GLY A 336 24.44 13.61 -41.99
C GLY A 336 25.80 13.14 -42.49
N GLY A 337 26.27 13.60 -43.65
CA GLY A 337 27.59 13.22 -44.19
C GLY A 337 28.78 13.90 -43.48
N VAL A 338 28.58 15.11 -42.96
CA VAL A 338 29.67 15.93 -42.39
C VAL A 338 29.85 15.63 -40.90
N MET A 339 28.77 15.50 -40.14
CA MET A 339 28.85 15.22 -38.70
C MET A 339 29.21 13.78 -38.34
N ARG A 340 28.92 12.80 -39.20
CA ARG A 340 29.30 11.39 -38.93
C ARG A 340 30.82 11.19 -38.85
N ARG A 341 31.60 12.05 -39.52
CA ARG A 341 33.07 12.10 -39.42
C ARG A 341 33.57 12.68 -38.09
N SER A 342 32.71 13.37 -37.33
CA SER A 342 33.02 13.95 -36.01
C SER A 342 32.62 13.07 -34.82
N GLY A 343 32.14 11.85 -35.07
CA GLY A 343 31.73 10.91 -34.02
C GLY A 343 30.31 11.12 -33.46
N PHE A 344 29.54 12.04 -34.04
CA PHE A 344 28.12 12.24 -33.72
C PHE A 344 27.23 11.46 -34.70
N GLU A 345 26.30 10.67 -34.16
CA GLU A 345 25.26 10.00 -34.96
C GLU A 345 23.89 10.60 -34.64
N PHE A 346 23.19 11.10 -35.67
CA PHE A 346 21.81 11.53 -35.53
C PHE A 346 20.85 10.33 -35.52
N PRO A 347 19.76 10.37 -34.74
CA PRO A 347 18.77 9.29 -34.71
C PRO A 347 18.05 9.17 -36.06
N THR A 348 17.97 7.95 -36.58
CA THR A 348 17.18 7.62 -37.79
C THR A 348 15.68 7.54 -37.47
N ARG A 349 14.82 7.52 -38.50
CA ARG A 349 13.37 7.34 -38.32
C ARG A 349 12.99 6.00 -37.67
N GLU A 350 13.76 4.95 -37.93
CA GLU A 350 13.59 3.65 -37.26
C GLU A 350 13.95 3.72 -35.77
N ASN A 351 14.99 4.48 -35.43
CA ASN A 351 15.35 4.74 -34.04
C ASN A 351 14.27 5.54 -33.33
N LEU A 352 13.61 6.50 -34.01
CA LEU A 352 12.48 7.25 -33.42
C LEU A 352 11.26 6.38 -33.10
N ALA A 353 10.92 5.43 -33.98
CA ALA A 353 9.83 4.48 -33.70
C ALA A 353 10.15 3.61 -32.48
N THR A 354 11.40 3.16 -32.37
CA THR A 354 11.88 2.37 -31.23
C THR A 354 11.95 3.19 -29.94
N ILE A 355 12.36 4.46 -30.01
CA ILE A 355 12.38 5.37 -28.86
C ILE A 355 10.95 5.65 -28.37
N ARG A 356 9.98 5.79 -29.28
CA ARG A 356 8.57 5.99 -28.92
C ARG A 356 8.02 4.82 -28.12
N THR A 357 8.27 3.57 -28.55
CA THR A 357 7.81 2.40 -27.80
C THR A 357 8.48 2.30 -26.42
N ILE A 358 9.77 2.62 -26.31
CA ILE A 358 10.49 2.66 -25.03
C ILE A 358 9.93 3.73 -24.10
N ILE A 359 9.56 4.91 -24.61
CA ILE A 359 8.90 5.95 -23.83
C ILE A 359 7.54 5.47 -23.32
N ASP A 360 6.75 4.80 -24.16
CA ASP A 360 5.46 4.24 -23.70
C ASP A 360 5.67 3.23 -22.56
N PHE A 361 6.66 2.34 -22.66
CA PHE A 361 7.03 1.41 -21.59
C PHE A 361 7.57 2.11 -20.33
N SER A 362 8.36 3.18 -20.47
CA SER A 362 8.89 3.95 -19.33
C SER A 362 7.76 4.62 -18.57
N LEU A 363 6.82 5.25 -19.28
CA LEU A 363 5.67 5.91 -18.70
C LEU A 363 4.72 4.94 -18.00
N VAL A 364 4.50 3.74 -18.55
CA VAL A 364 3.76 2.67 -17.87
C VAL A 364 4.46 2.25 -16.58
N THR A 365 5.78 2.03 -16.65
CA THR A 365 6.56 1.58 -15.48
C THR A 365 6.53 2.62 -14.36
N ILE A 366 6.75 3.89 -14.71
CA ILE A 366 6.68 5.02 -13.76
C ILE A 366 5.29 5.12 -13.16
N SER A 367 4.24 5.03 -13.98
CA SER A 367 2.85 5.09 -13.52
C SER A 367 2.53 3.93 -12.56
N ALA A 368 2.98 2.72 -12.87
CA ALA A 368 2.80 1.54 -12.03
C ALA A 368 3.55 1.65 -10.69
N SER A 369 4.79 2.12 -10.71
CA SER A 369 5.59 2.30 -9.50
C SER A 369 5.06 3.42 -8.61
N LEU A 370 4.64 4.55 -9.17
CA LEU A 370 4.03 5.63 -8.41
C LEU A 370 2.63 5.26 -7.88
N ALA A 371 1.86 4.45 -8.63
CA ALA A 371 0.61 3.87 -8.14
C ALA A 371 0.84 2.88 -6.99
N LEU A 372 1.90 2.06 -7.05
CA LEU A 372 2.30 1.16 -5.98
C LEU A 372 2.64 1.94 -4.71
N ILE A 373 3.48 2.98 -4.84
CA ILE A 373 3.83 3.89 -3.74
C ILE A 373 2.58 4.52 -3.13
N ALA A 374 1.67 5.02 -3.96
CA ALA A 374 0.41 5.61 -3.49
C ALA A 374 -0.47 4.61 -2.74
N ALA A 375 -0.61 3.38 -3.25
CA ALA A 375 -1.37 2.31 -2.58
C ALA A 375 -0.76 1.91 -1.24
N CYS A 376 0.57 1.79 -1.22
CA CYS A 376 1.40 1.53 -0.06
C CYS A 376 1.17 2.60 1.03
N PHE A 377 1.30 3.89 0.74
CA PHE A 377 1.15 4.92 1.78
C PHE A 377 -0.30 5.26 2.16
N ARG A 378 -1.27 5.04 1.26
CA ARG A 378 -2.67 5.40 1.51
C ARG A 378 -3.49 4.25 2.11
N ASP A 379 -3.29 3.03 1.66
CA ASP A 379 -4.05 1.85 2.10
C ASP A 379 -3.20 0.86 2.92
N ALA A 380 -1.90 1.17 3.09
CA ALA A 380 -0.94 0.27 3.71
C ALA A 380 -0.95 -1.11 3.04
N ASN A 381 -1.36 -1.26 1.79
CA ASN A 381 -1.38 -2.57 1.14
C ASN A 381 -1.11 -2.43 -0.36
N PRO A 382 -0.01 -3.04 -0.87
CA PRO A 382 0.36 -2.95 -2.28
C PRO A 382 -0.68 -3.55 -3.22
N SER A 383 -1.55 -4.44 -2.73
CA SER A 383 -2.58 -5.08 -3.54
C SER A 383 -3.61 -4.09 -4.11
N TYR A 384 -3.71 -2.89 -3.52
CA TYR A 384 -4.56 -1.81 -4.01
C TYR A 384 -3.93 -0.98 -5.14
N THR A 385 -2.75 -1.35 -5.65
CA THR A 385 -2.08 -0.64 -6.77
C THR A 385 -3.00 -0.48 -7.99
N LEU A 386 -3.72 -1.54 -8.35
CA LEU A 386 -4.67 -1.55 -9.47
C LEU A 386 -5.83 -0.56 -9.29
N MET A 387 -6.13 -0.15 -8.06
CA MET A 387 -7.14 0.87 -7.80
C MET A 387 -6.69 2.24 -8.30
N TYR A 388 -5.40 2.56 -8.16
CA TYR A 388 -4.85 3.88 -8.49
C TYR A 388 -4.28 3.95 -9.92
N LEU A 389 -3.76 2.83 -10.43
CA LEU A 389 -3.12 2.73 -11.75
C LEU A 389 -3.86 3.42 -12.91
N PRO A 390 -5.19 3.29 -13.10
CA PRO A 390 -5.86 3.94 -14.25
C PRO A 390 -5.76 5.47 -14.20
N VAL A 391 -5.78 6.08 -13.01
CA VAL A 391 -5.64 7.53 -12.87
C VAL A 391 -4.22 7.98 -13.26
N PHE A 392 -3.20 7.21 -12.84
CA PHE A 392 -1.81 7.49 -13.20
C PHE A 392 -1.57 7.36 -14.71
N LEU A 393 -2.08 6.30 -15.33
CA LEU A 393 -2.00 6.09 -16.78
C LEU A 393 -2.72 7.20 -17.55
N LEU A 394 -3.90 7.62 -17.09
CA LEU A 394 -4.67 8.70 -17.70
C LEU A 394 -3.91 10.04 -17.64
N VAL A 395 -3.38 10.40 -16.47
CA VAL A 395 -2.60 11.63 -16.30
C VAL A 395 -1.34 11.59 -17.17
N SER A 396 -0.63 10.46 -17.18
CA SER A 396 0.57 10.28 -18.00
C SER A 396 0.26 10.45 -19.50
N ALA A 397 -0.77 9.78 -20.00
CA ALA A 397 -1.17 9.86 -21.41
C ALA A 397 -1.66 11.26 -21.80
N LEU A 398 -2.47 11.92 -20.96
CA LEU A 398 -2.95 13.28 -21.23
C LEU A 398 -1.79 14.27 -21.27
N MET A 399 -0.90 14.23 -20.26
CA MET A 399 0.21 15.17 -20.16
C MET A 399 1.24 14.96 -21.26
N TYR A 400 1.52 13.72 -21.65
CA TYR A 400 2.40 13.42 -22.77
C TYR A 400 1.84 14.03 -24.07
N ASN A 401 0.56 13.79 -24.38
CA ASN A 401 -0.09 14.31 -25.59
C ASN A 401 -0.23 15.83 -25.60
N ILE A 402 -0.61 16.44 -24.46
CA ILE A 402 -0.71 17.89 -24.32
C ILE A 402 0.67 18.52 -24.54
N THR A 403 1.70 17.96 -23.90
CA THR A 403 3.05 18.52 -23.99
C THR A 403 3.61 18.38 -25.40
N LEU A 404 3.45 17.22 -26.03
CA LEU A 404 3.96 16.97 -27.38
C LEU A 404 3.30 17.89 -28.42
N ASN A 405 1.97 18.07 -28.36
CA ASN A 405 1.24 18.79 -29.40
C ASN A 405 1.17 20.31 -29.19
N TYR A 406 1.18 20.79 -27.94
CA TYR A 406 0.95 22.20 -27.63
C TYR A 406 2.16 22.90 -27.02
N ILE A 407 2.89 22.25 -26.11
CA ILE A 407 3.97 22.88 -25.33
C ILE A 407 5.30 22.80 -26.06
N ALA A 408 5.68 21.60 -26.53
CA ALA A 408 6.95 21.35 -27.19
C ALA A 408 7.18 22.22 -28.44
N PRO A 409 6.19 22.48 -29.32
CA PRO A 409 6.36 23.34 -30.48
C PRO A 409 6.63 24.82 -30.14
N GLN A 410 6.22 25.26 -28.94
CA GLN A 410 6.47 26.63 -28.46
C GLN A 410 7.86 26.78 -27.85
N LEU A 411 8.35 25.72 -27.18
CA LEU A 411 9.67 25.70 -26.54
C LEU A 411 10.81 25.42 -27.52
N ILE A 412 10.57 24.58 -28.52
CA ILE A 412 11.58 24.18 -29.50
C ILE A 412 11.12 24.68 -30.87
N PRO A 413 11.52 25.89 -31.28
CA PRO A 413 11.16 26.39 -32.60
C PRO A 413 11.68 25.43 -33.67
N LYS A 414 10.80 25.00 -34.58
CA LYS A 414 11.21 24.16 -35.72
C LYS A 414 12.35 24.84 -36.46
N LEU A 415 13.51 24.19 -36.48
CA LEU A 415 14.68 24.69 -37.19
C LEU A 415 14.36 24.63 -38.69
N LYS A 416 14.20 25.79 -39.33
CA LYS A 416 14.01 25.89 -40.78
C LYS A 416 15.29 25.41 -41.46
N VAL A 417 15.22 24.23 -42.07
CA VAL A 417 16.27 23.76 -42.99
C VAL A 417 16.18 24.61 -44.26
N TYR A 418 17.06 25.61 -44.38
CA TYR A 418 17.30 26.24 -45.68
C TYR A 418 18.02 25.20 -46.54
N ARG A 419 17.34 24.71 -47.59
CA ARG A 419 18.00 23.99 -48.68
C ARG A 419 18.96 24.99 -49.33
N LEU A 420 20.26 24.82 -49.08
CA LEU A 420 21.33 25.46 -49.85
C LEU A 420 21.50 24.75 -51.18
#